data_AF-A0AA86MA44-F1
#
_entry.id   AF-A0AA86MA44-F1
#
_cell.length_a   1.000
_cell.length_b   1.000
_cell.length_c   1.000
_cell.angle_alpha   90.00
_cell.angle_beta   90.00
_cell.angle_gamma   90.00
#
_symmetry.space_group_name_H-M   'P 1'
#
loop_
_entity.id
_entity.type
_entity.pdbx_description
1 polymer ?
#
loop_
_entity_poly.entity_id
_entity_poly.type
_entity_poly.pdbx_seq_one_letter_code
_entity_poly.pdbx_strand_id
1 'polypeptide(L)'
;MRTWSFDGIDVDWEYPDSDAEKAQFTKLIQKLRSKLDAAGLQDDKYYQLSIAATTNHNNIKYINPQVTTPLLDTINVMAYDMHGAFDPITGHNAPLYANSKDADRKLNSSSTMMEYVNTWKVPKEKLLMGIPYYGRGWGNVAPTEIVKGLPGFLVSGTATVKGAWDDVGQFTGTNPWYVLKEKLASGEYARYWDAESHVPYLYTKWKGEFLTYDDPQSVKDKVNYILQQNLGGAIVWDLSGDTPDHELGHIVDDVLGNTQPTPGNDAKTTLFKDTYFKGAKLDVQEDIPCLTKVYASDNRSANDTTSSIKVGADALGINIFSDCEYKGTKTMITDTTEEMPSWLNDKTSSVKVIKALAYKDPDFFAIGLAIDGDIPALTGSVNFNDVMSSIKVAPGYSVRLYSNTGYQGKYIDVRGGESIANLSSVNMNNNVSSISVSKTN
;
A
#
# COMPACT_ATOMS: atom_id res chain seq x y z
N MET A 1 15.99 -26.61 12.05
CA MET A 1 14.90 -26.21 12.97
C MET A 1 15.36 -26.30 14.41
N ARG A 2 15.21 -27.45 15.10
CA ARG A 2 15.47 -27.57 16.55
C ARG A 2 16.88 -27.22 17.02
N THR A 3 17.93 -27.65 16.32
CA THR A 3 19.33 -27.36 16.71
C THR A 3 19.64 -25.86 16.75
N TRP A 4 19.01 -25.09 15.87
CA TRP A 4 19.30 -23.67 15.65
C TRP A 4 18.10 -22.77 15.94
N SER A 5 17.05 -23.33 16.56
CA SER A 5 15.81 -22.65 16.93
C SER A 5 15.09 -21.87 15.83
N PHE A 6 15.29 -22.23 14.55
CA PHE A 6 14.62 -21.56 13.42
C PHE A 6 13.09 -21.70 13.46
N ASP A 7 12.38 -20.83 12.73
CA ASP A 7 10.92 -20.76 12.65
C ASP A 7 10.31 -21.42 11.42
N GLY A 8 11.09 -21.65 10.37
CA GLY A 8 10.64 -22.38 9.20
C GLY A 8 11.76 -22.77 8.28
N ILE A 9 11.39 -23.16 7.07
CA ILE A 9 12.30 -23.37 5.95
C ILE A 9 11.73 -22.69 4.70
N ASP A 10 12.59 -21.96 4.01
CA ASP A 10 12.33 -21.49 2.65
C ASP A 10 13.06 -22.42 1.67
N VAL A 11 12.40 -22.80 0.58
CA VAL A 11 12.98 -23.63 -0.48
C VAL A 11 13.23 -22.78 -1.71
N ASP A 12 14.50 -22.58 -2.01
CA ASP A 12 14.94 -21.86 -3.19
C ASP A 12 15.55 -22.84 -4.21
N TRP A 13 14.70 -23.35 -5.11
CA TRP A 13 15.13 -24.18 -6.23
C TRP A 13 14.94 -23.38 -7.51
N GLU A 14 16.04 -23.00 -8.15
CA GLU A 14 16.08 -22.20 -9.37
C GLU A 14 16.55 -23.00 -10.60
N TYR A 15 15.67 -23.51 -11.46
CA TYR A 15 14.22 -23.63 -11.32
C TYR A 15 13.79 -25.04 -11.75
N PRO A 16 12.70 -25.60 -11.18
CA PRO A 16 12.03 -26.73 -11.81
C PRO A 16 11.62 -26.36 -13.26
N ASP A 17 12.09 -27.12 -14.24
CA ASP A 17 11.91 -26.80 -15.68
C ASP A 17 11.35 -27.93 -16.54
N SER A 18 11.04 -29.07 -15.90
CA SER A 18 10.53 -30.27 -16.56
C SER A 18 9.44 -30.96 -15.74
N ASP A 19 8.67 -31.86 -16.37
CA ASP A 19 7.65 -32.65 -15.66
C ASP A 19 8.25 -33.57 -14.59
N ALA A 20 9.49 -34.03 -14.81
CA ALA A 20 10.22 -34.82 -13.83
C ALA A 20 10.54 -33.99 -12.58
N GLU A 21 11.07 -32.77 -12.78
CA GLU A 21 11.37 -31.86 -11.67
C GLU A 21 10.11 -31.34 -10.99
N LYS A 22 9.02 -31.13 -11.73
CA LYS A 22 7.70 -30.83 -11.15
C LYS A 22 7.26 -31.88 -10.15
N ALA A 23 7.39 -33.17 -10.50
CA ALA A 23 7.05 -34.26 -9.60
C ALA A 23 7.98 -34.30 -8.38
N GLN A 24 9.27 -34.01 -8.55
CA GLN A 24 10.26 -33.97 -7.48
C GLN A 24 10.01 -32.80 -6.52
N PHE A 25 9.81 -31.60 -7.03
CA PHE A 25 9.48 -30.40 -6.27
C PHE A 25 8.18 -30.59 -5.47
N THR A 26 7.12 -31.10 -6.12
CA THR A 26 5.85 -31.41 -5.44
C THR A 26 6.07 -32.35 -4.25
N LYS A 27 6.84 -33.43 -4.46
CA LYS A 27 7.13 -34.43 -3.42
C LYS A 27 7.98 -33.84 -2.30
N LEU A 28 8.90 -32.93 -2.61
CA LEU A 28 9.71 -32.21 -1.63
C LEU A 28 8.81 -31.37 -0.72
N ILE A 29 7.97 -30.49 -1.29
CA ILE A 29 7.08 -29.61 -0.51
C ILE A 29 6.10 -30.42 0.37
N GLN A 30 5.49 -31.48 -0.18
CA GLN A 30 4.62 -32.39 0.59
C GLN A 30 5.34 -33.04 1.77
N LYS A 31 6.57 -33.52 1.56
CA LYS A 31 7.37 -34.13 2.62
C LYS A 31 7.79 -33.10 3.66
N LEU A 32 8.20 -31.91 3.25
CA LEU A 32 8.58 -30.83 4.17
C LEU A 32 7.41 -30.45 5.05
N ARG A 33 6.24 -30.12 4.48
CA ARG A 33 5.04 -29.78 5.26
C ARG A 33 4.69 -30.87 6.28
N SER A 34 4.62 -32.12 5.83
CA SER A 34 4.32 -33.27 6.70
C SER A 34 5.32 -33.43 7.86
N LYS A 35 6.62 -33.19 7.60
CA LYS A 35 7.67 -33.30 8.62
C LYS A 35 7.66 -32.10 9.58
N LEU A 36 7.40 -30.90 9.08
CA LEU A 36 7.27 -29.69 9.89
C LEU A 36 6.06 -29.78 10.82
N ASP A 37 4.91 -30.28 10.35
CA ASP A 37 3.71 -30.45 11.18
C ASP A 37 3.94 -31.49 12.29
N ALA A 38 4.56 -32.63 11.96
CA ALA A 38 4.90 -33.65 12.94
C ALA A 38 5.89 -33.15 14.00
N ALA A 39 6.85 -32.31 13.60
CA ALA A 39 7.77 -31.67 14.53
C ALA A 39 7.07 -30.60 15.38
N GLY A 40 6.22 -29.79 14.77
CA GLY A 40 5.49 -28.71 15.43
C GLY A 40 4.54 -29.20 16.52
N LEU A 41 3.87 -30.34 16.29
CA LEU A 41 3.04 -31.01 17.31
C LEU A 41 3.83 -31.46 18.54
N GLN A 42 5.11 -31.84 18.38
CA GLN A 42 5.96 -32.24 19.50
C GLN A 42 6.51 -31.03 20.25
N ASP A 43 6.71 -29.93 19.54
CA ASP A 43 7.39 -28.73 20.03
C ASP A 43 6.40 -27.65 20.50
N ASP A 44 5.09 -27.86 20.33
CA ASP A 44 4.03 -26.85 20.49
C ASP A 44 4.33 -25.55 19.72
N LYS A 45 4.80 -25.71 18.48
CA LYS A 45 5.26 -24.60 17.61
C LYS A 45 4.80 -24.82 16.18
N TYR A 46 4.26 -23.79 15.55
CA TYR A 46 4.04 -23.81 14.10
C TYR A 46 5.33 -23.48 13.36
N TYR A 47 5.75 -24.35 12.44
CA TYR A 47 6.90 -24.10 11.59
C TYR A 47 6.47 -23.67 10.19
N GLN A 48 6.99 -22.54 9.71
CA GLN A 48 6.68 -21.99 8.40
C GLN A 48 7.36 -22.78 7.28
N LEU A 49 6.71 -22.82 6.11
CA LEU A 49 7.25 -23.35 4.86
C LEU A 49 6.97 -22.36 3.74
N SER A 50 8.03 -21.83 3.12
CA SER A 50 7.92 -20.94 1.97
C SER A 50 8.78 -21.42 0.81
N ILE A 51 8.63 -20.78 -0.34
CA ILE A 51 9.50 -20.99 -1.51
C ILE A 51 9.89 -19.65 -2.11
N ALA A 52 11.08 -19.57 -2.69
CA ALA A 52 11.39 -18.57 -3.71
C ALA A 52 10.94 -19.10 -5.08
N ALA A 53 10.31 -18.25 -5.90
CA ALA A 53 9.61 -18.68 -7.10
C ALA A 53 9.91 -17.82 -8.34
N THR A 54 9.88 -18.47 -9.50
CA THR A 54 10.23 -17.88 -10.80
C THR A 54 9.26 -16.80 -11.27
N THR A 55 9.77 -15.87 -12.07
CA THR A 55 8.99 -14.92 -12.88
C THR A 55 8.69 -15.42 -14.29
N ASN A 56 9.37 -16.48 -14.73
CA ASN A 56 9.16 -17.03 -16.06
C ASN A 56 7.81 -17.77 -16.12
N HIS A 57 6.86 -17.18 -16.83
CA HIS A 57 5.52 -17.71 -17.04
C HIS A 57 5.50 -19.16 -17.55
N ASN A 58 6.52 -19.57 -18.32
CA ASN A 58 6.63 -20.95 -18.82
C ASN A 58 7.05 -21.96 -17.75
N ASN A 59 7.70 -21.50 -16.68
CA ASN A 59 8.23 -22.34 -15.60
C ASN A 59 7.31 -22.42 -14.38
N ILE A 60 6.37 -21.49 -14.19
CA ILE A 60 5.43 -21.50 -13.05
C ILE A 60 4.69 -22.85 -12.92
N LYS A 61 4.34 -23.47 -14.05
CA LYS A 61 3.64 -24.78 -14.07
C LYS A 61 4.43 -25.91 -13.39
N TYR A 62 5.76 -25.80 -13.31
CA TYR A 62 6.64 -26.83 -12.78
C TYR A 62 6.82 -26.73 -11.25
N ILE A 63 6.48 -25.60 -10.61
CA ILE A 63 6.35 -25.58 -9.15
C ILE A 63 5.02 -26.18 -8.65
N ASN A 64 4.16 -26.62 -9.58
CA ASN A 64 2.86 -27.25 -9.35
C ASN A 64 1.95 -26.50 -8.36
N PRO A 65 1.59 -25.22 -8.60
CA PRO A 65 0.90 -24.38 -7.61
C PRO A 65 -0.40 -25.00 -7.06
N GLN A 66 -1.15 -25.72 -7.89
CA GLN A 66 -2.38 -26.40 -7.49
C GLN A 66 -2.18 -27.35 -6.30
N VAL A 67 -1.02 -28.00 -6.21
CA VAL A 67 -0.69 -28.95 -5.13
C VAL A 67 0.17 -28.31 -4.05
N THR A 68 1.10 -27.43 -4.42
CA THR A 68 2.09 -26.87 -3.48
C THR A 68 1.53 -25.69 -2.69
N THR A 69 0.76 -24.78 -3.28
CA THR A 69 0.26 -23.57 -2.61
C THR A 69 -0.53 -23.83 -1.31
N PRO A 70 -1.38 -24.86 -1.19
CA PRO A 70 -2.04 -25.16 0.09
C PRO A 70 -1.08 -25.54 1.22
N LEU A 71 0.13 -25.98 0.89
CA LEU A 71 1.15 -26.46 1.83
C LEU A 71 2.14 -25.36 2.24
N LEU A 72 2.13 -24.24 1.53
CA LEU A 72 3.07 -23.13 1.73
C LEU A 72 2.41 -22.01 2.54
N ASP A 73 3.17 -21.34 3.39
CA ASP A 73 2.77 -20.11 4.06
C ASP A 73 2.88 -18.92 3.10
N THR A 74 4.03 -18.79 2.42
CA THR A 74 4.26 -17.76 1.41
C THR A 74 4.94 -18.33 0.17
N ILE A 75 4.73 -17.63 -0.95
CA ILE A 75 5.42 -17.81 -2.22
C ILE A 75 6.10 -16.48 -2.53
N ASN A 76 7.42 -16.50 -2.44
CA ASN A 76 8.29 -15.35 -2.56
C ASN A 76 8.74 -15.23 -4.02
N VAL A 77 7.98 -14.50 -4.83
CA VAL A 77 8.25 -14.39 -6.27
C VAL A 77 9.47 -13.48 -6.46
N MET A 78 10.54 -14.01 -7.04
CA MET A 78 11.77 -13.29 -7.33
C MET A 78 11.56 -12.34 -8.50
N ALA A 79 10.79 -11.27 -8.28
CA ALA A 79 10.37 -10.28 -9.29
C ALA A 79 11.51 -9.33 -9.71
N TYR A 80 12.67 -9.93 -9.99
CA TYR A 80 13.92 -9.35 -10.43
C TYR A 80 14.64 -10.38 -11.31
N ASP A 81 15.84 -10.04 -11.80
CA ASP A 81 16.61 -10.87 -12.73
C ASP A 81 15.87 -11.21 -14.03
N MET A 82 14.94 -10.33 -14.43
CA MET A 82 14.19 -10.48 -15.67
C MET A 82 15.06 -10.17 -16.89
N HIS A 83 15.95 -9.19 -16.76
CA HIS A 83 16.97 -8.88 -17.76
C HIS A 83 18.32 -8.60 -17.09
N GLY A 84 19.39 -9.06 -17.72
CA GLY A 84 20.77 -8.87 -17.27
C GLY A 84 21.77 -9.17 -18.38
N ALA A 85 23.07 -9.06 -18.09
CA ALA A 85 24.12 -9.28 -19.09
C ALA A 85 24.14 -10.68 -19.74
N PHE A 86 23.33 -11.62 -19.24
CA PHE A 86 23.01 -12.90 -19.87
C PHE A 86 22.14 -12.75 -21.14
N ASP A 87 21.45 -11.61 -21.30
CA ASP A 87 20.71 -11.23 -22.49
C ASP A 87 21.58 -10.40 -23.46
N PRO A 88 21.44 -10.60 -24.78
CA PRO A 88 22.15 -9.80 -25.77
C PRO A 88 21.56 -8.40 -25.97
N ILE A 89 20.37 -8.14 -25.40
CA ILE A 89 19.63 -6.89 -25.50
C ILE A 89 19.47 -6.31 -24.10
N THR A 90 19.72 -5.01 -23.95
CA THR A 90 19.50 -4.28 -22.70
C THR A 90 18.02 -4.25 -22.34
N GLY A 91 17.71 -4.46 -21.07
CA GLY A 91 16.35 -4.47 -20.55
C GLY A 91 16.34 -4.09 -19.07
N HIS A 92 15.15 -4.05 -18.48
CA HIS A 92 15.01 -3.73 -17.06
C HIS A 92 15.18 -4.97 -16.17
N ASN A 93 15.95 -4.87 -15.08
CA ASN A 93 16.15 -5.99 -14.16
C ASN A 93 14.84 -6.44 -13.50
N ALA A 94 14.00 -5.48 -13.12
CA ALA A 94 12.79 -5.73 -12.35
C ALA A 94 11.64 -4.76 -12.73
N PRO A 95 11.21 -4.71 -14.00
CA PRO A 95 10.14 -3.81 -14.42
C PRO A 95 8.83 -4.11 -13.67
N LEU A 96 8.11 -3.07 -13.21
CA LEU A 96 6.80 -3.25 -12.60
C LEU A 96 5.75 -3.60 -13.67
N TYR A 97 5.77 -2.90 -14.80
CA TYR A 97 4.92 -3.16 -15.96
C TYR A 97 5.76 -3.35 -17.23
N ALA A 98 5.15 -3.83 -18.31
CA ALA A 98 5.82 -3.99 -19.59
C ALA A 98 5.98 -2.66 -20.33
N ASN A 99 7.15 -2.44 -20.94
CA ASN A 99 7.29 -1.45 -22.00
C ASN A 99 6.62 -1.95 -23.29
N SER A 100 5.93 -1.06 -24.02
CA SER A 100 5.28 -1.38 -25.29
C SER A 100 6.24 -1.83 -26.41
N LYS A 101 7.54 -1.54 -26.29
CA LYS A 101 8.59 -1.95 -27.24
C LYS A 101 9.34 -3.21 -26.83
N ASP A 102 9.11 -3.73 -25.63
CA ASP A 102 9.75 -4.96 -25.18
C ASP A 102 9.25 -6.17 -25.99
N ALA A 103 10.15 -7.12 -26.26
CA ALA A 103 9.83 -8.34 -26.98
C ALA A 103 8.97 -9.28 -26.13
N ASP A 104 9.26 -9.40 -24.82
CA ASP A 104 8.46 -10.19 -23.89
C ASP A 104 7.66 -9.29 -22.94
N ARG A 105 6.47 -8.90 -23.39
CA ARG A 105 5.56 -8.04 -22.62
C ARG A 105 4.92 -8.73 -21.41
N LYS A 106 5.23 -10.01 -21.14
CA LYS A 106 4.77 -10.73 -19.94
C LYS A 106 5.84 -10.80 -18.87
N LEU A 107 7.11 -10.57 -19.21
CA LEU A 107 8.22 -10.63 -18.27
C LEU A 107 8.33 -9.31 -17.49
N ASN A 108 7.39 -9.12 -16.57
CA ASN A 108 7.35 -8.00 -15.63
C ASN A 108 6.64 -8.42 -14.34
N SER A 109 6.86 -7.64 -13.28
CA SER A 109 6.36 -7.95 -11.93
C SER A 109 4.84 -8.06 -11.91
N SER A 110 4.13 -7.08 -12.47
CA SER A 110 2.66 -7.06 -12.44
C SER A 110 2.05 -8.25 -13.18
N SER A 111 2.53 -8.54 -14.40
CA SER A 111 2.04 -9.66 -15.21
C SER A 111 2.31 -10.99 -14.53
N THR A 112 3.51 -11.17 -13.97
CA THR A 112 3.91 -12.37 -13.23
C THR A 112 3.01 -12.60 -12.01
N MET A 113 2.88 -11.59 -11.14
CA MET A 113 2.07 -11.71 -9.92
C MET A 113 0.62 -12.03 -10.27
N MET A 114 0.07 -11.38 -11.29
CA MET A 114 -1.30 -11.62 -11.72
C MET A 114 -1.46 -12.96 -12.46
N GLU A 115 -0.42 -13.54 -13.03
CA GLU A 115 -0.47 -14.90 -13.57
C GLU A 115 -0.59 -15.94 -12.45
N TYR A 116 0.19 -15.80 -11.36
CA TYR A 116 0.03 -16.64 -10.17
C TYR A 116 -1.41 -16.60 -9.63
N VAL A 117 -2.00 -15.40 -9.55
CA VAL A 117 -3.37 -15.21 -9.07
C VAL A 117 -4.41 -15.75 -10.06
N ASN A 118 -4.37 -15.28 -11.30
CA ASN A 118 -5.47 -15.48 -12.25
C ASN A 118 -5.43 -16.85 -12.93
N THR A 119 -4.24 -17.35 -13.23
CA THR A 119 -4.05 -18.65 -13.91
C THR A 119 -3.92 -19.76 -12.88
N TRP A 120 -3.02 -19.59 -11.91
CA TRP A 120 -2.63 -20.64 -10.97
C TRP A 120 -3.43 -20.65 -9.67
N LYS A 121 -4.31 -19.66 -9.48
CA LYS A 121 -5.22 -19.54 -8.32
C LYS A 121 -4.50 -19.50 -6.98
N VAL A 122 -3.28 -18.94 -6.98
CA VAL A 122 -2.56 -18.68 -5.73
C VAL A 122 -3.29 -17.55 -4.97
N PRO A 123 -3.62 -17.74 -3.69
CA PRO A 123 -4.19 -16.67 -2.87
C PRO A 123 -3.25 -15.48 -2.77
N LYS A 124 -3.78 -14.26 -2.92
CA LYS A 124 -2.98 -13.04 -2.99
C LYS A 124 -2.18 -12.79 -1.72
N GLU A 125 -2.77 -13.11 -0.56
CA GLU A 125 -2.17 -12.99 0.76
C GLU A 125 -0.93 -13.88 0.98
N LYS A 126 -0.74 -14.90 0.13
CA LYS A 126 0.46 -15.76 0.16
C LYS A 126 1.56 -15.30 -0.79
N LEU A 127 1.30 -14.34 -1.68
CA LEU A 127 2.25 -13.91 -2.71
C LEU A 127 3.04 -12.69 -2.23
N LEU A 128 4.35 -12.85 -2.07
CA LEU A 128 5.28 -11.75 -1.79
C LEU A 128 6.03 -11.38 -3.07
N MET A 129 6.02 -10.09 -3.45
CA MET A 129 6.76 -9.59 -4.60
C MET A 129 8.21 -9.28 -4.23
N GLY A 130 9.15 -9.78 -5.02
CA GLY A 130 10.58 -9.45 -4.88
C GLY A 130 10.93 -8.03 -5.31
N ILE A 131 11.70 -7.33 -4.48
CA ILE A 131 12.27 -6.02 -4.78
C ILE A 131 13.80 -6.13 -4.69
N PRO A 132 14.54 -5.86 -5.78
CA PRO A 132 15.99 -5.94 -5.76
C PRO A 132 16.59 -4.65 -5.20
N TYR A 133 17.52 -4.76 -4.25
CA TYR A 133 18.36 -3.66 -3.76
C TYR A 133 19.69 -3.60 -4.52
N TYR A 134 19.66 -4.03 -5.78
CA TYR A 134 20.77 -4.06 -6.71
C TYR A 134 20.27 -3.84 -8.13
N GLY A 135 21.22 -3.60 -9.03
CA GLY A 135 21.00 -3.50 -10.45
C GLY A 135 21.87 -4.46 -11.24
N ARG A 136 21.57 -4.59 -12.53
CA ARG A 136 22.34 -5.36 -13.52
C ARG A 136 22.85 -4.43 -14.63
N GLY A 137 23.89 -4.85 -15.34
CA GLY A 137 24.53 -3.97 -16.31
C GLY A 137 25.10 -4.60 -17.57
N TRP A 138 25.14 -3.82 -18.63
CA TRP A 138 25.77 -4.15 -19.91
C TRP A 138 26.78 -3.08 -20.28
N GLY A 139 27.80 -3.49 -21.02
CA GLY A 139 28.70 -2.59 -21.73
C GLY A 139 28.57 -2.72 -23.25
N ASN A 140 29.30 -1.87 -23.97
CA ASN A 140 29.21 -1.73 -25.43
C ASN A 140 27.81 -1.34 -25.93
N VAL A 141 27.07 -0.59 -25.12
CA VAL A 141 25.71 -0.15 -25.42
C VAL A 141 25.77 1.17 -26.20
N ALA A 142 25.20 1.17 -27.41
CA ALA A 142 25.09 2.38 -28.24
C ALA A 142 23.97 3.31 -27.75
N PRO A 143 24.07 4.64 -27.93
CA PRO A 143 23.06 5.60 -27.49
C PRO A 143 21.81 5.64 -28.37
N THR A 144 21.50 4.54 -29.06
CA THR A 144 20.30 4.42 -29.90
C THR A 144 19.05 4.50 -29.03
N GLU A 145 18.05 5.24 -29.50
CA GLU A 145 16.75 5.41 -28.83
C GLU A 145 15.67 4.64 -29.60
N ILE A 146 15.48 3.35 -29.29
CA ILE A 146 14.33 2.58 -29.77
C ILE A 146 13.04 3.10 -29.13
N VAL A 147 13.12 3.44 -27.83
CA VAL A 147 12.11 4.22 -27.11
C VAL A 147 12.63 5.66 -27.00
N LYS A 148 11.85 6.61 -27.51
CA LYS A 148 12.24 8.03 -27.54
C LYS A 148 12.51 8.55 -26.13
N GLY A 149 13.67 9.16 -25.92
CA GLY A 149 14.10 9.70 -24.62
C GLY A 149 14.75 8.67 -23.70
N LEU A 150 14.85 7.41 -24.10
CA LEU A 150 15.51 6.32 -23.36
C LEU A 150 16.69 5.77 -24.18
N PRO A 151 17.86 6.45 -24.18
CA PRO A 151 19.03 5.98 -24.92
C PRO A 151 19.58 4.69 -24.34
N GLY A 152 19.98 3.76 -25.21
CA GLY A 152 20.59 2.50 -24.80
C GLY A 152 19.60 1.48 -24.23
N PHE A 153 18.29 1.77 -24.24
CA PHE A 153 17.24 0.83 -23.81
C PHE A 153 16.72 0.00 -24.99
N LEU A 154 16.60 -1.32 -24.81
CA LEU A 154 16.20 -2.29 -25.83
C LEU A 154 17.13 -2.31 -27.05
N VAL A 155 18.43 -2.18 -26.80
CA VAL A 155 19.49 -2.24 -27.83
C VAL A 155 20.52 -3.30 -27.48
N SER A 156 21.39 -3.64 -28.41
CA SER A 156 22.44 -4.62 -28.16
C SER A 156 23.42 -4.17 -27.08
N GLY A 157 23.79 -5.10 -26.21
CA GLY A 157 24.76 -4.94 -25.14
C GLY A 157 25.53 -6.25 -24.89
N THR A 158 26.58 -6.18 -24.07
CA THR A 158 27.43 -7.35 -23.76
C THR A 158 27.88 -7.34 -22.30
N ALA A 159 28.18 -8.52 -21.76
CA ALA A 159 28.73 -8.72 -20.42
C ALA A 159 30.20 -8.26 -20.35
N THR A 160 30.43 -6.96 -20.25
CA THR A 160 31.77 -6.36 -20.12
C THR A 160 31.91 -5.41 -18.93
N VAL A 161 30.81 -5.14 -18.22
CA VAL A 161 30.81 -4.25 -17.05
C VAL A 161 30.99 -5.09 -15.80
N LYS A 162 32.05 -4.81 -15.04
CA LYS A 162 32.24 -5.43 -13.74
C LYS A 162 31.45 -4.66 -12.68
N GLY A 163 30.52 -5.34 -12.02
CA GLY A 163 29.79 -4.85 -10.86
C GLY A 163 30.58 -4.94 -9.56
N ALA A 164 30.14 -4.22 -8.53
CA ALA A 164 30.74 -4.28 -7.19
C ALA A 164 30.54 -5.65 -6.51
N TRP A 165 29.48 -6.37 -6.86
CA TRP A 165 29.19 -7.71 -6.36
C TRP A 165 29.61 -8.84 -7.32
N ASP A 166 30.25 -8.49 -8.45
CA ASP A 166 30.75 -9.49 -9.38
C ASP A 166 32.04 -10.14 -8.83
N ASP A 167 32.07 -11.47 -8.80
CA ASP A 167 33.28 -12.24 -8.54
C ASP A 167 34.38 -11.99 -9.59
N VAL A 168 35.59 -12.47 -9.32
CA VAL A 168 36.68 -12.42 -10.29
C VAL A 168 36.28 -13.15 -11.58
N GLY A 169 36.28 -12.42 -12.69
CA GLY A 169 35.93 -12.95 -14.02
C GLY A 169 34.46 -12.85 -14.37
N GLN A 170 33.61 -12.32 -13.49
CA GLN A 170 32.21 -11.99 -13.80
C GLN A 170 32.08 -10.54 -14.27
N PHE A 171 31.14 -10.33 -15.18
CA PHE A 171 30.84 -9.04 -15.81
C PHE A 171 29.32 -8.86 -15.96
N THR A 172 28.59 -9.20 -14.91
CA THR A 172 27.13 -9.09 -14.85
C THR A 172 26.66 -7.66 -14.56
N GLY A 173 27.60 -6.78 -14.21
CA GLY A 173 27.31 -5.40 -13.85
C GLY A 173 26.48 -5.31 -12.58
N THR A 174 26.59 -6.31 -11.69
CA THR A 174 25.79 -6.39 -10.47
C THR A 174 26.29 -5.37 -9.46
N ASN A 175 25.52 -4.31 -9.26
CA ASN A 175 25.86 -3.23 -8.33
C ASN A 175 24.75 -3.06 -7.31
N PRO A 176 25.05 -2.99 -6.00
CA PRO A 176 24.06 -2.65 -4.99
C PRO A 176 23.57 -1.21 -5.15
N TRP A 177 22.40 -0.91 -4.57
CA TRP A 177 21.78 0.41 -4.63
C TRP A 177 22.74 1.52 -4.15
N TYR A 178 23.45 1.34 -3.03
CA TYR A 178 24.38 2.37 -2.55
C TYR A 178 25.48 2.71 -3.58
N VAL A 179 25.99 1.73 -4.34
CA VAL A 179 26.99 1.97 -5.41
C VAL A 179 26.34 2.66 -6.61
N LEU A 180 25.11 2.28 -6.98
CA LEU A 180 24.38 2.93 -8.07
C LEU A 180 24.09 4.41 -7.73
N LYS A 181 23.74 4.70 -6.47
CA LYS A 181 23.56 6.05 -5.95
C LYS A 181 24.86 6.87 -6.05
N GLU A 182 26.00 6.29 -5.69
CA GLU A 182 27.31 6.93 -5.87
C GLU A 182 27.67 7.18 -7.34
N LYS A 183 27.39 6.20 -8.21
CA LYS A 183 27.60 6.35 -9.66
C LYS A 183 26.77 7.51 -10.23
N LEU A 184 25.51 7.66 -9.81
CA LEU A 184 24.69 8.81 -10.17
C LEU A 184 25.26 10.13 -9.63
N ALA A 185 25.66 10.16 -8.35
CA ALA A 185 26.21 11.34 -7.70
C ALA A 185 27.55 11.81 -8.31
N SER A 186 28.32 10.90 -8.94
CA SER A 186 29.55 11.23 -9.64
C SER A 186 29.36 12.15 -10.86
N GLY A 187 28.15 12.19 -11.42
CA GLY A 187 27.85 12.90 -12.66
C GLY A 187 28.32 12.20 -13.95
N GLU A 188 28.96 11.02 -13.84
CA GLU A 188 29.39 10.23 -15.01
C GLU A 188 28.24 9.52 -15.73
N TYR A 189 27.13 9.30 -15.03
CA TYR A 189 25.93 8.63 -15.51
C TYR A 189 24.72 9.58 -15.42
N ALA A 190 23.82 9.47 -16.39
CA ALA A 190 22.51 10.10 -16.34
C ALA A 190 21.46 9.07 -15.93
N ARG A 191 20.54 9.46 -15.04
CA ARG A 191 19.34 8.68 -14.70
C ARG A 191 18.27 8.91 -15.75
N TYR A 192 17.72 7.82 -16.27
CA TYR A 192 16.57 7.80 -17.17
C TYR A 192 15.43 7.04 -16.49
N TRP A 193 14.21 7.48 -16.74
CA TRP A 193 12.99 6.88 -16.17
C TRP A 193 12.12 6.34 -17.29
N ASP A 194 11.85 5.04 -17.28
CA ASP A 194 10.85 4.44 -18.15
C ASP A 194 9.47 4.57 -17.51
N ALA A 195 8.66 5.49 -18.03
CA ALA A 195 7.32 5.75 -17.53
C ALA A 195 6.33 4.60 -17.81
N GLU A 196 6.57 3.75 -18.80
CA GLU A 196 5.71 2.58 -19.03
C GLU A 196 6.03 1.47 -18.03
N SER A 197 7.32 1.22 -17.78
CA SER A 197 7.77 0.12 -16.91
C SER A 197 7.85 0.47 -15.42
N HIS A 198 7.78 1.76 -15.08
CA HIS A 198 7.92 2.33 -13.73
C HIS A 198 9.25 1.95 -13.05
N VAL A 199 10.35 2.03 -13.79
CA VAL A 199 11.69 1.74 -13.29
C VAL A 199 12.75 2.64 -13.91
N PRO A 200 13.82 2.98 -13.17
CA PRO A 200 14.94 3.75 -13.68
C PRO A 200 16.04 2.88 -14.29
N TYR A 201 16.94 3.55 -15.00
CA TYR A 201 18.27 3.03 -15.27
C TYR A 201 19.30 4.18 -15.36
N LEU A 202 20.56 3.85 -15.14
CA LEU A 202 21.69 4.73 -15.37
C LEU A 202 22.29 4.42 -16.73
N TYR A 203 22.62 5.46 -17.49
CA TYR A 203 23.31 5.28 -18.76
C TYR A 203 24.35 6.36 -19.01
N THR A 204 25.44 5.96 -19.66
CA THR A 204 26.47 6.88 -20.12
C THR A 204 26.94 6.50 -21.52
N LYS A 205 26.78 7.43 -22.46
CA LYS A 205 27.22 7.24 -23.85
C LYS A 205 28.73 7.13 -24.00
N TRP A 206 29.50 7.66 -23.05
CA TRP A 206 30.96 7.73 -23.15
C TRP A 206 31.62 6.40 -22.79
N LYS A 207 31.04 5.67 -21.83
CA LYS A 207 31.48 4.31 -21.48
C LYS A 207 30.68 3.23 -22.22
N GLY A 208 29.51 3.60 -22.77
CA GLY A 208 28.57 2.65 -23.36
C GLY A 208 28.04 1.68 -22.30
N GLU A 209 27.84 2.16 -21.07
CA GLU A 209 27.36 1.36 -19.95
C GLU A 209 25.89 1.67 -19.66
N PHE A 210 25.09 0.62 -19.53
CA PHE A 210 23.68 0.66 -19.14
C PHE A 210 23.51 -0.14 -17.86
N LEU A 211 22.99 0.48 -16.80
CA LEU A 211 22.79 -0.14 -15.48
C LEU A 211 21.31 0.02 -15.07
N THR A 212 20.53 -1.04 -15.09
CA THR A 212 19.13 -1.05 -14.66
C THR A 212 19.03 -1.43 -13.19
N TYR A 213 18.13 -0.82 -12.43
CA TYR A 213 18.03 -0.99 -10.99
C TYR A 213 16.67 -0.51 -10.47
N ASP A 214 16.41 -0.73 -9.18
CA ASP A 214 15.34 -0.07 -8.46
C ASP A 214 15.88 1.05 -7.57
N ASP A 215 15.11 2.13 -7.48
CA ASP A 215 15.44 3.30 -6.68
C ASP A 215 14.23 3.73 -5.84
N PRO A 216 14.36 4.81 -5.04
CA PRO A 216 13.26 5.21 -4.18
C PRO A 216 11.90 5.40 -4.86
N GLN A 217 11.90 5.87 -6.11
CA GLN A 217 10.68 6.09 -6.87
C GLN A 217 10.05 4.75 -7.30
N SER A 218 10.83 3.84 -7.87
CA SER A 218 10.30 2.55 -8.35
C SER A 218 9.93 1.60 -7.21
N VAL A 219 10.70 1.60 -6.11
CA VAL A 219 10.36 0.85 -4.90
C VAL A 219 9.02 1.32 -4.35
N LYS A 220 8.79 2.64 -4.25
CA LYS A 220 7.50 3.19 -3.83
C LYS A 220 6.35 2.75 -4.74
N ASP A 221 6.54 2.79 -6.06
CA ASP A 221 5.52 2.34 -7.03
C ASP A 221 5.21 0.83 -6.88
N LYS A 222 6.21 0.00 -6.63
CA LYS A 222 6.04 -1.44 -6.36
C LYS A 222 5.31 -1.70 -5.05
N VAL A 223 5.67 -1.01 -3.96
CA VAL A 223 4.95 -1.16 -2.68
C VAL A 223 3.50 -0.69 -2.83
N ASN A 224 3.25 0.42 -3.51
CA ASN A 224 1.88 0.86 -3.82
C ASN A 224 1.13 -0.18 -4.65
N TYR A 225 1.76 -0.80 -5.64
CA TYR A 225 1.16 -1.87 -6.41
C TYR A 225 0.79 -3.08 -5.54
N ILE A 226 1.70 -3.52 -4.65
CA ILE A 226 1.46 -4.62 -3.71
C ILE A 226 0.20 -4.34 -2.87
N LEU A 227 0.10 -3.12 -2.32
CA LEU A 227 -1.06 -2.68 -1.55
C LEU A 227 -2.34 -2.63 -2.40
N GLN A 228 -2.30 -1.98 -3.56
CA GLN A 228 -3.46 -1.85 -4.46
C GLN A 228 -3.98 -3.20 -4.95
N GLN A 229 -3.08 -4.16 -5.18
CA GLN A 229 -3.45 -5.51 -5.60
C GLN A 229 -3.82 -6.42 -4.44
N ASN A 230 -3.67 -5.99 -3.18
CA ASN A 230 -3.84 -6.78 -1.97
C ASN A 230 -2.97 -8.05 -1.96
N LEU A 231 -1.72 -7.92 -2.41
CA LEU A 231 -0.73 -9.00 -2.33
C LEU A 231 -0.23 -9.15 -0.87
N GLY A 232 0.36 -10.29 -0.55
CA GLY A 232 0.81 -10.63 0.81
C GLY A 232 1.92 -9.73 1.35
N GLY A 233 2.64 -9.02 0.47
CA GLY A 233 3.74 -8.13 0.84
C GLY A 233 4.90 -8.19 -0.14
N ALA A 234 6.10 -7.94 0.38
CA ALA A 234 7.35 -7.95 -0.38
C ALA A 234 8.41 -8.86 0.27
N ILE A 235 9.32 -9.39 -0.55
CA ILE A 235 10.65 -9.81 -0.10
C ILE A 235 11.69 -8.89 -0.73
N VAL A 236 12.85 -8.74 -0.09
CA VAL A 236 13.95 -7.90 -0.61
C VAL A 236 15.19 -8.75 -0.86
N TRP A 237 15.88 -8.52 -1.99
CA TRP A 237 17.15 -9.16 -2.30
C TRP A 237 18.22 -8.11 -2.66
N ASP A 238 19.34 -7.99 -1.97
CA ASP A 238 19.46 -8.37 -0.56
C ASP A 238 19.69 -7.14 0.30
N LEU A 239 19.41 -7.28 1.59
CA LEU A 239 19.41 -6.18 2.54
C LEU A 239 20.73 -5.39 2.56
N SER A 240 21.86 -6.04 2.26
CA SER A 240 23.18 -5.40 2.21
C SER A 240 23.37 -4.47 1.01
N GLY A 241 22.45 -4.50 0.04
CA GLY A 241 22.45 -3.61 -1.11
C GLY A 241 21.93 -2.20 -0.82
N ASP A 242 21.22 -2.02 0.29
CA ASP A 242 20.69 -0.71 0.69
C ASP A 242 21.79 0.24 1.19
N THR A 243 21.44 1.51 1.39
CA THR A 243 22.33 2.48 2.03
C THR A 243 22.45 2.22 3.54
N PRO A 244 23.50 2.72 4.22
CA PRO A 244 23.66 2.55 5.67
C PRO A 244 22.50 3.13 6.51
N ASP A 245 21.78 4.10 5.97
CA ASP A 245 20.56 4.69 6.53
C ASP A 245 19.29 3.99 6.06
N HIS A 246 19.37 2.81 5.44
CA HIS A 246 18.24 2.01 5.00
C HIS A 246 17.24 2.77 4.10
N GLU A 247 17.73 3.56 3.13
CA GLU A 247 16.87 4.42 2.31
C GLU A 247 15.75 3.65 1.61
N LEU A 248 16.02 2.48 1.02
CA LEU A 248 14.98 1.67 0.39
C LEU A 248 14.10 0.96 1.42
N GLY A 249 14.68 0.48 2.53
CA GLY A 249 13.91 -0.08 3.66
C GLY A 249 12.94 0.92 4.28
N HIS A 250 13.36 2.18 4.46
CA HIS A 250 12.54 3.26 4.96
C HIS A 250 11.40 3.62 4.03
N ILE A 251 11.48 3.34 2.73
CA ILE A 251 10.35 3.56 1.82
C ILE A 251 9.24 2.54 2.08
N VAL A 252 9.61 1.31 2.43
CA VAL A 252 8.62 0.33 2.89
C VAL A 252 7.98 0.84 4.18
N ASP A 253 8.76 1.36 5.14
CA ASP A 253 8.25 1.98 6.36
C ASP A 253 7.51 3.30 6.13
N ASP A 254 7.78 4.06 5.07
CA ASP A 254 7.14 5.34 4.75
C ASP A 254 5.85 5.08 3.99
N VAL A 255 5.81 4.08 3.12
CA VAL A 255 4.58 3.64 2.46
C VAL A 255 3.70 2.94 3.48
N LEU A 256 4.24 2.06 4.34
CA LEU A 256 3.55 1.40 5.46
C LEU A 256 3.30 2.33 6.66
N GLY A 257 4.07 3.39 6.84
CA GLY A 257 3.86 4.45 7.83
C GLY A 257 2.86 5.49 7.34
N ASN A 258 2.73 5.64 6.02
CA ASN A 258 1.56 6.20 5.35
C ASN A 258 0.41 5.18 5.19
N THR A 259 0.61 3.89 5.57
CA THR A 259 -0.39 2.80 5.50
C THR A 259 -0.38 1.86 6.73
N GLN A 260 -0.35 2.44 7.93
CA GLN A 260 -1.18 2.05 9.08
C GLN A 260 -1.76 3.36 9.60
N PRO A 261 -3.04 3.35 10.00
CA PRO A 261 -3.93 4.51 9.88
C PRO A 261 -3.26 5.71 10.52
N THR A 262 -3.39 6.91 9.94
CA THR A 262 -2.96 8.13 10.62
C THR A 262 -4.03 8.54 11.64
N PRO A 263 -3.93 8.26 12.96
CA PRO A 263 -4.45 9.17 13.96
C PRO A 263 -3.32 10.13 14.35
N GLY A 264 -3.26 11.27 13.65
CA GLY A 264 -2.52 12.48 14.05
C GLY A 264 -1.28 12.74 13.21
N ASN A 265 -1.32 13.69 12.28
CA ASN A 265 -1.25 15.08 12.72
C ASN A 265 -2.15 16.08 11.98
N ASP A 266 -3.13 15.61 11.20
CA ASP A 266 -4.21 16.48 10.72
C ASP A 266 -5.59 15.79 10.72
N ALA A 267 -5.77 14.71 11.48
CA ALA A 267 -7.08 14.07 11.69
C ALA A 267 -7.96 14.78 12.75
N LYS A 268 -7.57 15.97 13.21
CA LYS A 268 -8.18 16.65 14.36
C LYS A 268 -8.86 17.93 13.91
N THR A 269 -10.02 18.23 14.50
CA THR A 269 -10.68 19.52 14.35
C THR A 269 -10.35 20.39 15.55
N THR A 270 -9.85 21.60 15.33
CA THR A 270 -9.47 22.53 16.39
C THR A 270 -10.50 23.65 16.51
N LEU A 271 -11.02 23.84 17.72
CA LEU A 271 -11.89 24.97 18.07
C LEU A 271 -11.04 26.12 18.59
N PHE A 272 -11.37 27.34 18.20
CA PHE A 272 -10.67 28.57 18.61
C PHE A 272 -11.64 29.54 19.26
N LYS A 273 -11.17 30.22 20.31
CA LYS A 273 -11.99 31.19 21.05
C LYS A 273 -12.29 32.47 20.30
N ASP A 274 -11.39 32.87 19.41
CA ASP A 274 -11.55 34.08 18.61
C ASP A 274 -11.73 33.72 17.13
N THR A 275 -12.12 34.70 16.32
CA THR A 275 -12.20 34.56 14.87
C THR A 275 -10.79 34.44 14.25
N TYR A 276 -10.72 33.93 13.03
CA TYR A 276 -9.51 33.74 12.23
C TYR A 276 -8.44 32.89 12.94
N PHE A 277 -8.87 31.83 13.64
CA PHE A 277 -8.03 30.83 14.31
C PHE A 277 -7.13 31.40 15.41
N LYS A 278 -7.62 32.41 16.14
CA LYS A 278 -6.91 33.08 17.22
C LYS A 278 -7.43 32.71 18.60
N GLY A 279 -6.71 33.14 19.62
CA GLY A 279 -7.09 32.92 21.01
C GLY A 279 -6.77 31.51 21.51
N ALA A 280 -7.42 31.12 22.60
CA ALA A 280 -7.25 29.79 23.16
C ALA A 280 -7.85 28.73 22.23
N LYS A 281 -7.25 27.55 22.23
CA LYS A 281 -7.65 26.45 21.35
C LYS A 281 -7.98 25.16 22.10
N LEU A 282 -8.84 24.34 21.50
CA LEU A 282 -9.16 22.99 21.93
C LEU A 282 -9.12 22.04 20.73
N ASP A 283 -8.25 21.04 20.77
CA ASP A 283 -8.19 19.99 19.75
C ASP A 283 -9.22 18.89 20.07
N VAL A 284 -10.15 18.65 19.15
CA VAL A 284 -11.20 17.64 19.29
C VAL A 284 -10.78 16.37 18.56
N GLN A 285 -10.63 15.28 19.31
CA GLN A 285 -10.21 13.96 18.81
C GLN A 285 -11.26 12.87 19.01
N GLU A 286 -12.22 13.14 19.90
CA GLU A 286 -13.29 12.22 20.25
C GLU A 286 -14.55 13.01 20.60
N ASP A 287 -15.65 12.30 20.80
CA ASP A 287 -16.91 12.93 21.16
C ASP A 287 -16.82 13.53 22.55
N ILE A 288 -17.18 14.81 22.67
CA ILE A 288 -17.18 15.55 23.93
C ILE A 288 -18.64 15.81 24.31
N PRO A 289 -19.21 15.05 25.27
CA PRO A 289 -20.61 15.19 25.64
C PRO A 289 -20.91 16.52 26.34
N CYS A 290 -19.93 17.16 26.99
CA CYS A 290 -20.16 18.47 27.61
C CYS A 290 -18.85 19.26 27.77
N LEU A 291 -18.79 20.45 27.17
CA LEU A 291 -17.59 21.30 27.18
C LEU A 291 -17.40 22.07 28.48
N THR A 292 -18.41 22.12 29.37
CA THR A 292 -18.37 22.85 30.65
C THR A 292 -17.16 22.50 31.53
N LYS A 293 -16.63 21.28 31.43
CA LYS A 293 -15.46 20.78 32.18
C LYS A 293 -14.26 20.46 31.30
N VAL A 294 -14.30 20.83 30.04
CA VAL A 294 -13.18 20.68 29.11
C VAL A 294 -12.52 22.04 28.98
N TYR A 295 -11.21 22.08 29.24
CA TYR A 295 -10.45 23.32 29.27
C TYR A 295 -9.69 23.49 27.95
N ALA A 296 -9.78 24.69 27.37
CA ALA A 296 -8.95 25.08 26.23
C ALA A 296 -7.51 25.37 26.70
N SER A 297 -6.61 25.70 25.77
CA SER A 297 -5.18 25.95 26.04
C SER A 297 -4.90 27.10 27.03
N ASP A 298 -5.90 27.93 27.34
CA ASP A 298 -5.84 28.98 28.36
C ASP A 298 -6.30 28.51 29.76
N ASN A 299 -6.54 27.21 29.92
CA ASN A 299 -7.05 26.57 31.13
C ASN A 299 -8.42 27.10 31.59
N ARG A 300 -9.22 27.65 30.66
CA ARG A 300 -10.62 28.04 30.91
C ARG A 300 -11.57 27.13 30.14
N SER A 301 -12.78 26.98 30.66
CA SER A 301 -13.84 26.20 30.03
C SER A 301 -13.96 26.55 28.54
N ALA A 302 -14.10 25.54 27.70
CA ALA A 302 -14.31 25.68 26.27
C ALA A 302 -15.79 25.88 25.90
N ASN A 303 -16.71 25.71 26.87
CA ASN A 303 -18.15 25.84 26.66
C ASN A 303 -18.54 27.24 26.21
N ASP A 304 -19.33 27.34 25.14
CA ASP A 304 -19.86 28.61 24.63
C ASP A 304 -18.78 29.66 24.37
N THR A 305 -17.63 29.22 23.85
CA THR A 305 -16.51 30.11 23.52
C THR A 305 -16.01 29.98 22.09
N THR A 306 -16.56 29.07 21.28
CA THR A 306 -16.02 28.80 19.93
C THR A 306 -16.46 29.88 18.94
N SER A 307 -15.47 30.56 18.34
CA SER A 307 -15.68 31.62 17.33
C SER A 307 -15.05 31.34 15.96
N SER A 308 -14.11 30.40 15.87
CA SER A 308 -13.63 29.85 14.60
C SER A 308 -13.19 28.39 14.74
N ILE A 309 -13.15 27.65 13.62
CA ILE A 309 -12.85 26.21 13.61
C ILE A 309 -11.94 25.88 12.44
N LYS A 310 -10.83 25.18 12.71
CA LYS A 310 -9.97 24.59 11.68
C LYS A 310 -10.23 23.09 11.62
N VAL A 311 -10.60 22.60 10.44
CA VAL A 311 -10.71 21.16 10.17
C VAL A 311 -9.36 20.71 9.60
N GLY A 312 -8.70 19.75 10.26
CA GLY A 312 -7.43 19.22 9.78
C GLY A 312 -7.59 18.43 8.46
N ALA A 313 -6.51 18.31 7.69
CA ALA A 313 -6.53 17.72 6.35
C ALA A 313 -7.09 16.29 6.27
N ASP A 314 -6.97 15.51 7.36
CA ASP A 314 -7.46 14.12 7.42
C ASP A 314 -8.77 13.99 8.22
N ALA A 315 -9.26 15.09 8.82
CA ALA A 315 -10.53 15.11 9.54
C ALA A 315 -11.69 15.28 8.55
N LEU A 316 -12.81 14.57 8.79
CA LEU A 316 -14.05 14.79 8.03
C LEU A 316 -14.92 15.91 8.63
N GLY A 317 -14.46 16.56 9.70
CA GLY A 317 -15.19 17.59 10.42
C GLY A 317 -15.86 17.12 11.71
N ILE A 318 -16.77 17.93 12.23
CA ILE A 318 -17.50 17.70 13.49
C ILE A 318 -18.97 18.14 13.37
N ASN A 319 -19.81 17.57 14.22
CA ASN A 319 -21.12 18.12 14.57
C ASN A 319 -21.01 18.84 15.90
N ILE A 320 -21.38 20.11 15.93
CA ILE A 320 -21.46 20.93 17.15
C ILE A 320 -22.91 21.11 17.59
N PHE A 321 -23.10 21.21 18.90
CA PHE A 321 -24.41 21.26 19.54
C PHE A 321 -24.51 22.41 20.54
N SER A 322 -25.67 23.05 20.59
CA SER A 322 -25.89 24.20 21.47
C SER A 322 -26.02 23.86 22.96
N ASP A 323 -26.27 22.59 23.28
CA ASP A 323 -26.38 22.11 24.66
C ASP A 323 -25.46 20.89 24.90
N CYS A 324 -25.20 20.56 26.16
CA CYS A 324 -24.54 19.32 26.54
C CYS A 324 -25.39 18.08 26.20
N GLU A 325 -24.74 16.93 26.14
CA GLU A 325 -25.28 15.63 25.77
C GLU A 325 -25.87 15.59 24.35
N TYR A 326 -25.25 16.35 23.44
CA TYR A 326 -25.59 16.42 22.01
C TYR A 326 -27.04 16.89 21.74
N LYS A 327 -27.51 17.84 22.55
CA LYS A 327 -28.87 18.41 22.48
C LYS A 327 -28.87 19.81 21.88
N GLY A 328 -30.08 20.32 21.63
CA GLY A 328 -30.28 21.66 21.10
C GLY A 328 -30.05 21.74 19.58
N THR A 329 -29.60 22.90 19.12
CA THR A 329 -29.30 23.14 17.70
C THR A 329 -28.04 22.38 17.31
N LYS A 330 -28.16 21.52 16.28
CA LYS A 330 -27.04 20.78 15.66
C LYS A 330 -26.57 21.52 14.40
N THR A 331 -25.27 21.78 14.31
CA THR A 331 -24.63 22.29 13.09
C THR A 331 -23.47 21.38 12.66
N MET A 332 -23.41 21.07 11.38
CA MET A 332 -22.32 20.31 10.76
C MET A 332 -21.24 21.26 10.27
N ILE A 333 -19.99 20.99 10.64
CA ILE A 333 -18.81 21.75 10.21
C ILE A 333 -17.83 20.78 9.55
N THR A 334 -17.77 20.80 8.22
CA THR A 334 -16.90 19.93 7.41
C THR A 334 -15.75 20.68 6.74
N ASP A 335 -15.81 22.00 6.71
CA ASP A 335 -14.78 22.88 6.17
C ASP A 335 -14.26 23.85 7.24
N THR A 336 -13.04 24.32 7.04
CA THR A 336 -12.42 25.33 7.90
C THR A 336 -13.24 26.63 7.86
N THR A 337 -13.66 27.09 9.04
CA THR A 337 -14.55 28.24 9.25
C THR A 337 -13.79 29.33 9.99
N GLU A 338 -13.38 30.37 9.27
CA GLU A 338 -12.63 31.51 9.81
C GLU A 338 -13.46 32.36 10.80
N GLU A 339 -14.76 32.44 10.62
CA GLU A 339 -15.65 33.22 11.49
C GLU A 339 -17.01 32.52 11.60
N MET A 340 -17.42 32.22 12.83
CA MET A 340 -18.73 31.63 13.08
C MET A 340 -19.84 32.65 12.84
N PRO A 341 -20.96 32.25 12.21
CA PRO A 341 -22.08 33.15 12.06
C PRO A 341 -22.66 33.52 13.44
N SER A 342 -23.23 34.72 13.55
CA SER A 342 -23.68 35.29 14.83
C SER A 342 -24.64 34.42 15.64
N TRP A 343 -25.42 33.56 14.98
CA TRP A 343 -26.34 32.63 15.64
C TRP A 343 -25.66 31.36 16.21
N LEU A 344 -24.39 31.12 15.89
CA LEU A 344 -23.60 29.95 16.27
C LEU A 344 -22.34 30.31 17.07
N ASN A 345 -21.86 31.56 16.94
CA ASN A 345 -20.71 32.07 17.68
C ASN A 345 -20.95 32.00 19.19
N ASP A 346 -19.99 31.44 19.93
CA ASP A 346 -20.08 31.28 21.39
C ASP A 346 -21.33 30.50 21.84
N LYS A 347 -21.74 29.50 21.04
CA LYS A 347 -22.88 28.62 21.36
C LYS A 347 -22.53 27.13 21.37
N THR A 348 -21.26 26.76 21.26
CA THR A 348 -20.89 25.34 21.22
C THR A 348 -20.73 24.77 22.64
N SER A 349 -21.58 23.82 23.01
CA SER A 349 -21.60 23.18 24.34
C SER A 349 -21.32 21.68 24.33
N SER A 350 -21.49 20.99 23.19
CA SER A 350 -20.98 19.62 23.00
C SER A 350 -20.61 19.35 21.54
N VAL A 351 -19.77 18.33 21.32
CA VAL A 351 -19.17 18.04 20.01
C VAL A 351 -19.18 16.55 19.74
N LYS A 352 -19.58 16.15 18.53
CA LYS A 352 -19.29 14.82 18.00
C LYS A 352 -18.36 14.90 16.80
N VAL A 353 -17.35 14.04 16.78
CA VAL A 353 -16.49 13.85 15.60
C VAL A 353 -17.31 13.20 14.48
N ILE A 354 -17.11 13.63 13.24
CA ILE A 354 -17.70 12.94 12.08
C ILE A 354 -16.79 11.76 11.74
N LYS A 355 -17.33 10.54 11.83
CA LYS A 355 -16.60 9.29 11.56
C LYS A 355 -16.68 8.91 10.09
N ALA A 356 -17.74 9.31 9.40
CA ALA A 356 -17.85 9.16 7.96
C ALA A 356 -18.77 10.21 7.32
N LEU A 357 -18.53 10.50 6.04
CA LEU A 357 -19.40 11.30 5.19
C LEU A 357 -19.94 10.43 4.07
N ALA A 358 -21.25 10.38 3.92
CA ALA A 358 -21.93 9.65 2.87
C ALA A 358 -22.60 10.61 1.88
N TYR A 359 -22.59 10.24 0.61
CA TYR A 359 -23.04 11.08 -0.50
C TYR A 359 -24.00 10.31 -1.39
N LYS A 360 -24.92 11.04 -2.02
CA LYS A 360 -25.84 10.48 -3.03
C LYS A 360 -25.20 10.40 -4.42
N ASP A 361 -24.07 11.06 -4.57
CA ASP A 361 -23.29 11.16 -5.79
C ASP A 361 -22.03 10.29 -5.68
N PRO A 362 -21.63 9.56 -6.74
CA PRO A 362 -20.41 8.76 -6.73
C PRO A 362 -19.14 9.62 -6.56
N ASP A 363 -19.08 10.82 -7.10
CA ASP A 363 -17.85 11.65 -7.12
C ASP A 363 -17.69 12.53 -5.86
N PHE A 364 -18.33 12.13 -4.75
CA PHE A 364 -18.34 12.82 -3.45
C PHE A 364 -18.86 14.27 -3.51
N PHE A 365 -19.71 14.57 -4.49
CA PHE A 365 -20.33 15.89 -4.58
C PHE A 365 -21.52 16.02 -3.61
N ALA A 366 -21.62 17.17 -2.95
CA ALA A 366 -22.70 17.54 -2.02
C ALA A 366 -22.98 16.50 -0.91
N ILE A 367 -22.44 16.74 0.29
CA ILE A 367 -22.59 15.86 1.45
C ILE A 367 -24.06 15.53 1.69
N GLY A 368 -24.38 14.23 1.71
CA GLY A 368 -25.72 13.73 1.89
C GLY A 368 -26.05 13.39 3.35
N LEU A 369 -25.09 12.81 4.07
CA LEU A 369 -25.24 12.42 5.47
C LEU A 369 -23.87 12.43 6.18
N ALA A 370 -23.77 13.09 7.34
CA ALA A 370 -22.62 12.92 8.23
C ALA A 370 -22.94 11.90 9.32
N ILE A 371 -22.07 10.91 9.44
CA ILE A 371 -22.19 9.77 10.34
C ILE A 371 -21.31 10.04 11.56
N ASP A 372 -21.96 10.30 12.69
CA ASP A 372 -21.30 10.57 13.98
C ASP A 372 -21.49 9.45 15.02
N GLY A 373 -22.06 8.30 14.60
CA GLY A 373 -22.29 7.12 15.42
C GLY A 373 -23.15 6.10 14.68
N ASP A 374 -23.59 5.06 15.39
CA ASP A 374 -24.45 4.01 14.83
C ASP A 374 -25.81 4.54 14.40
N ILE A 375 -26.30 4.06 13.25
CA ILE A 375 -27.59 4.41 12.66
C ILE A 375 -28.36 3.11 12.38
N PRO A 376 -29.30 2.69 13.26
CA PRO A 376 -30.00 1.42 13.11
C PRO A 376 -31.00 1.40 11.95
N ALA A 377 -31.41 2.57 11.44
CA ALA A 377 -32.23 2.68 10.25
C ALA A 377 -31.96 4.01 9.53
N LEU A 378 -31.66 3.96 8.24
CA LEU A 378 -31.51 5.14 7.37
C LEU A 378 -32.86 5.67 6.85
N THR A 379 -33.96 4.99 7.20
CA THR A 379 -35.33 5.42 6.93
C THR A 379 -35.81 6.46 7.95
N GLY A 380 -37.02 6.99 7.78
CA GLY A 380 -37.62 7.91 8.75
C GLY A 380 -36.90 9.27 8.78
N SER A 381 -36.46 9.69 9.98
CA SER A 381 -35.86 11.01 10.21
C SER A 381 -34.49 11.21 9.58
N VAL A 382 -33.77 10.14 9.23
CA VAL A 382 -32.47 10.24 8.53
C VAL A 382 -32.65 10.42 7.01
N ASN A 383 -33.71 9.82 6.45
CA ASN A 383 -34.09 9.92 5.03
C ASN A 383 -32.93 9.75 4.03
N PHE A 384 -32.10 8.73 4.28
CA PHE A 384 -30.91 8.39 3.48
C PHE A 384 -30.85 6.91 3.11
N ASN A 385 -31.98 6.20 3.25
CA ASN A 385 -32.10 4.79 2.89
C ASN A 385 -31.98 4.62 1.38
N ASP A 386 -31.18 3.65 0.94
CA ASP A 386 -31.12 3.22 -0.45
C ASP A 386 -30.79 4.35 -1.44
N VAL A 387 -30.04 5.36 -0.99
CA VAL A 387 -29.59 6.49 -1.83
C VAL A 387 -28.11 6.78 -1.69
N MET A 388 -27.38 6.00 -0.87
CA MET A 388 -25.94 6.18 -0.71
C MET A 388 -25.21 5.63 -1.93
N SER A 389 -24.41 6.49 -2.55
CA SER A 389 -23.60 6.16 -3.72
C SER A 389 -22.10 6.19 -3.45
N SER A 390 -21.65 7.00 -2.50
CA SER A 390 -20.25 7.04 -2.06
C SER A 390 -20.12 7.35 -0.58
N ILE A 391 -18.96 7.01 0.01
CA ILE A 391 -18.66 7.25 1.42
C ILE A 391 -17.16 7.51 1.64
N LYS A 392 -16.83 8.44 2.55
CA LYS A 392 -15.48 8.66 3.10
C LYS A 392 -15.49 8.33 4.57
N VAL A 393 -14.48 7.63 5.08
CA VAL A 393 -14.38 7.28 6.51
C VAL A 393 -13.13 7.93 7.13
N ALA A 394 -13.32 8.62 8.24
CA ALA A 394 -12.25 9.30 8.95
C ALA A 394 -11.24 8.28 9.50
N PRO A 395 -9.93 8.61 9.53
CA PRO A 395 -8.93 7.75 10.17
C PRO A 395 -9.30 7.40 11.62
N GLY A 396 -8.92 6.20 12.07
CA GLY A 396 -9.22 5.72 13.44
C GLY A 396 -10.63 5.14 13.63
N TYR A 397 -11.44 5.08 12.57
CA TYR A 397 -12.78 4.50 12.60
C TYR A 397 -12.98 3.47 11.50
N SER A 398 -13.88 2.52 11.70
CA SER A 398 -14.38 1.60 10.68
C SER A 398 -15.89 1.64 10.68
N VAL A 399 -16.47 1.78 9.49
CA VAL A 399 -17.92 1.90 9.28
C VAL A 399 -18.42 0.70 8.52
N ARG A 400 -19.37 -0.02 9.11
CA ARG A 400 -20.08 -1.12 8.47
C ARG A 400 -21.41 -0.66 7.92
N LEU A 401 -21.63 -0.87 6.64
CA LEU A 401 -22.88 -0.56 5.93
C LEU A 401 -23.68 -1.85 5.78
N TYR A 402 -24.97 -1.82 6.12
CA TYR A 402 -25.86 -2.99 6.07
C TYR A 402 -27.01 -2.77 5.09
N SER A 403 -27.43 -3.83 4.41
CA SER A 403 -28.51 -3.78 3.42
C SER A 403 -29.91 -3.75 4.00
N ASN A 404 -30.05 -4.07 5.29
CA ASN A 404 -31.32 -4.02 5.99
C ASN A 404 -31.17 -3.14 7.23
N THR A 405 -32.30 -2.73 7.81
CA THR A 405 -32.32 -2.03 9.08
C THR A 405 -31.90 -2.97 10.23
N GLY A 406 -31.52 -2.40 11.37
CA GLY A 406 -31.16 -3.13 12.58
C GLY A 406 -29.83 -3.87 12.51
N TYR A 407 -28.91 -3.43 11.63
CA TYR A 407 -27.59 -4.04 11.42
C TYR A 407 -27.68 -5.48 10.88
N GLN A 408 -28.62 -5.71 9.96
CA GLN A 408 -28.91 -7.03 9.39
C GLN A 408 -28.73 -7.05 7.88
N GLY A 409 -28.77 -8.25 7.30
CA GLY A 409 -28.64 -8.45 5.85
C GLY A 409 -27.18 -8.50 5.40
N LYS A 410 -26.95 -8.17 4.13
CA LYS A 410 -25.59 -8.09 3.58
C LYS A 410 -24.89 -6.88 4.16
N TYR A 411 -23.58 -6.95 4.33
CA TYR A 411 -22.81 -5.81 4.81
C TYR A 411 -21.46 -5.68 4.11
N ILE A 412 -20.89 -4.47 4.18
CA ILE A 412 -19.50 -4.19 3.86
C ILE A 412 -18.88 -3.35 4.97
N ASP A 413 -17.57 -3.52 5.19
CA ASP A 413 -16.78 -2.67 6.06
C ASP A 413 -15.99 -1.65 5.22
N VAL A 414 -15.96 -0.41 5.68
CA VAL A 414 -15.17 0.68 5.11
C VAL A 414 -14.25 1.19 6.20
N ARG A 415 -12.93 1.07 6.01
CA ARG A 415 -11.94 1.38 7.05
C ARG A 415 -11.51 2.85 7.02
N GLY A 416 -10.95 3.31 8.13
CA GLY A 416 -10.54 4.71 8.30
C GLY A 416 -9.41 5.09 7.36
N GLY A 417 -9.53 6.25 6.70
CA GLY A 417 -8.63 6.68 5.64
C GLY A 417 -9.06 6.20 4.25
N GLU A 418 -10.05 5.31 4.14
CA GLU A 418 -10.60 4.87 2.85
C GLU A 418 -11.73 5.79 2.36
N SER A 419 -11.89 5.83 1.05
CA SER A 419 -13.01 6.48 0.36
C SER A 419 -13.54 5.57 -0.75
N ILE A 420 -14.84 5.30 -0.77
CA ILE A 420 -15.49 4.53 -1.83
C ILE A 420 -16.30 5.49 -2.69
N ALA A 421 -15.78 5.82 -3.87
CA ALA A 421 -16.41 6.74 -4.84
C ALA A 421 -17.55 6.09 -5.65
N ASN A 422 -17.83 4.80 -5.45
CA ASN A 422 -18.94 4.14 -6.14
C ASN A 422 -19.30 2.84 -5.45
N LEU A 423 -20.32 2.87 -4.61
CA LEU A 423 -20.79 1.69 -3.87
C LEU A 423 -21.34 0.59 -4.79
N SER A 424 -21.50 0.85 -6.10
CA SER A 424 -21.95 -0.17 -7.06
C SER A 424 -20.89 -1.24 -7.24
N SER A 425 -19.63 -0.85 -7.14
CA SER A 425 -18.48 -1.76 -7.19
C SER A 425 -18.50 -2.83 -6.10
N VAL A 426 -19.20 -2.57 -4.99
CA VAL A 426 -19.33 -3.46 -3.84
C VAL A 426 -20.78 -3.93 -3.63
N ASN A 427 -21.63 -3.77 -4.65
CA ASN A 427 -23.07 -4.14 -4.63
C ASN A 427 -23.89 -3.50 -3.49
N MET A 428 -23.45 -2.36 -2.97
CA MET A 428 -24.11 -1.63 -1.88
C MET A 428 -24.68 -0.27 -2.34
N ASN A 429 -24.50 0.10 -3.60
CA ASN A 429 -25.07 1.33 -4.14
C ASN A 429 -26.57 1.34 -3.95
N ASN A 430 -27.08 2.41 -3.37
CA ASN A 430 -28.52 2.57 -3.16
C ASN A 430 -29.18 1.36 -2.47
N ASN A 431 -28.41 0.62 -1.67
CA ASN A 431 -28.87 -0.59 -0.98
C ASN A 431 -28.39 -0.58 0.48
N VAL A 432 -28.14 0.60 1.07
CA VAL A 432 -27.73 0.73 2.47
C VAL A 432 -28.93 1.19 3.28
N SER A 433 -29.24 0.45 4.35
CA SER A 433 -30.38 0.70 5.23
C SER A 433 -30.03 0.83 6.71
N SER A 434 -28.83 0.42 7.16
CA SER A 434 -28.31 0.75 8.50
C SER A 434 -26.79 0.79 8.53
N ILE A 435 -26.20 1.41 9.56
CA ILE A 435 -24.76 1.69 9.67
C ILE A 435 -24.29 1.46 11.10
N SER A 436 -23.22 0.70 11.32
CA SER A 436 -22.53 0.66 12.62
C SER A 436 -21.11 1.20 12.50
N VAL A 437 -20.62 1.86 13.54
CA VAL A 437 -19.32 2.52 13.62
C VAL A 437 -18.52 1.88 14.74
N SER A 438 -17.25 1.61 14.48
CA SER A 438 -16.31 1.08 15.47
C SER A 438 -15.02 1.89 15.44
N LYS A 439 -14.34 1.99 16.59
CA LYS A 439 -13.00 2.58 16.68
C LYS A 439 -11.98 1.52 16.31
N THR A 440 -11.03 1.85 15.44
CA THR A 440 -9.92 0.96 15.09
C THR A 440 -8.75 1.23 16.04
N ASN A 441 -8.20 0.18 16.66
CA ASN A 441 -7.05 0.28 17.56
C ASN A 441 -5.74 0.46 16.80
#